data_AF-A0A929BC49-F1
#
_entry.id   AF-A0A929BC49-F1
#
_cell.length_a   1.000
_cell.length_b   1.000
_cell.length_c   1.000
_cell.angle_alpha   90.00
_cell.angle_beta   90.00
_cell.angle_gamma   90.00
#
_symmetry.space_group_name_H-M   'P 1'
#
loop_
_entity.id
_entity.type
_entity.pdbx_description
1 polymer ?
#
loop_
_entity_poly.entity_id
_entity_poly.type
_entity_poly.pdbx_seq_one_letter_code
_entity_poly.pdbx_strand_id
1 'polypeptide(L)'
;MEFFFKDLLNTYRERLKSTFFSSFVLAWIGWNWKYFYITLFVSEEALNGYANKFTYMASIDTNKYILLVFPLLTTVLYILLLTPINWGVNSFVEFFKLQAKNTRINIWEKEKFSKDEVAKFRKMDKNEIKEKEIEIEELEKRFTKKDKEIGDLNEKIGSLQGEIDTLNNVSKAKMTNPIDKNKSKDPTKKIIDSDFNTDEEIAKFLKFSYFTKEPTLPNIYYYDKLVNDNKIFDFALLKRHTQVRDFFIKNQFVLLLEDGEYAKLTEKFLSFYKRYYKYLKTE
;
A
#
# COMPACT_ATOMS: atom_id res chain seq x y z
N MET A 1 7.23 -21.36 -10.94
CA MET A 1 7.21 -22.81 -10.62
C MET A 1 8.47 -23.24 -9.88
N GLU A 2 9.66 -22.96 -10.40
CA GLU A 2 10.92 -23.38 -9.75
C GLU A 2 11.11 -22.83 -8.32
N PHE A 3 10.72 -21.57 -8.09
CA PHE A 3 10.71 -20.94 -6.76
C PHE A 3 9.81 -21.69 -5.76
N PHE A 4 8.60 -22.08 -6.18
CA PHE A 4 7.64 -22.82 -5.37
C PHE A 4 8.15 -24.22 -5.00
N PHE A 5 8.79 -24.94 -5.94
CA PHE A 5 9.39 -26.24 -5.65
C PHE A 5 10.55 -26.14 -4.66
N LYS A 6 11.38 -25.09 -4.76
CA LYS A 6 12.48 -24.85 -3.80
C LYS A 6 11.95 -24.57 -2.40
N ASP A 7 10.93 -23.74 -2.27
CA ASP A 7 10.31 -23.42 -0.97
C ASP A 7 9.62 -24.64 -0.35
N LEU A 8 8.94 -25.45 -1.16
CA LEU A 8 8.37 -26.72 -0.72
C LEU A 8 9.46 -27.68 -0.24
N LEU A 9 10.53 -27.87 -1.01
CA LEU A 9 11.64 -28.76 -0.65
C LEU A 9 12.33 -28.32 0.64
N ASN A 10 12.54 -27.01 0.82
CA ASN A 10 13.11 -26.46 2.04
C ASN A 10 12.19 -26.72 3.24
N THR A 11 10.89 -26.49 3.08
CA THR A 11 9.89 -26.79 4.13
C THR A 11 9.87 -28.28 4.50
N TYR A 12 9.93 -29.18 3.51
CA TYR A 12 10.02 -30.62 3.76
C TYR A 12 11.32 -31.00 4.46
N ARG A 13 12.46 -30.42 4.05
CA ARG A 13 13.77 -30.68 4.65
C ARG A 13 13.83 -30.29 6.12
N GLU A 14 13.25 -29.14 6.49
CA GLU A 14 13.21 -28.68 7.88
C GLU A 14 12.33 -29.59 8.75
N ARG A 15 11.16 -30.00 8.24
CA ARG A 15 10.24 -30.91 8.94
C ARG A 15 10.82 -32.32 9.10
N LEU A 16 11.55 -32.80 8.09
CA LEU A 16 12.27 -34.08 8.17
C LEU A 16 13.39 -34.07 9.22
N LYS A 17 13.94 -32.91 9.59
CA LYS A 17 14.98 -32.85 10.63
C LYS A 17 14.40 -32.81 12.05
N SER A 18 13.31 -32.07 12.27
CA SER A 18 12.78 -31.84 13.63
C SER A 18 11.63 -32.77 14.00
N THR A 19 10.72 -33.06 13.07
CA THR A 19 9.47 -33.79 13.33
C THR A 19 9.59 -35.28 13.02
N PHE A 20 10.56 -35.68 12.20
CA PHE A 20 10.72 -37.06 11.78
C PHE A 20 10.94 -38.02 12.95
N PHE A 21 11.80 -37.66 13.91
CA PHE A 21 12.08 -38.53 15.05
C PHE A 21 10.85 -38.75 15.93
N SER A 22 10.14 -37.68 16.31
CA SER A 22 8.91 -37.79 17.11
C SER A 22 7.83 -38.60 16.39
N SER A 23 7.63 -38.35 15.09
CA SER A 23 6.63 -39.07 14.30
C SER A 23 7.01 -40.54 14.13
N PHE A 24 8.30 -40.83 13.96
CA PHE A 24 8.82 -42.20 13.91
C PHE A 24 8.61 -42.94 15.21
N VAL A 25 8.90 -42.33 16.36
CA VAL A 25 8.66 -42.95 17.67
C VAL A 25 7.18 -43.28 17.85
N LEU A 26 6.27 -42.36 17.52
CA LEU A 26 4.82 -42.59 17.61
C LEU A 26 4.34 -43.68 16.64
N ALA A 27 4.80 -43.65 15.39
CA ALA A 27 4.49 -44.69 14.41
C ALA A 27 5.03 -46.05 14.87
N TRP A 28 6.25 -46.08 15.40
CA TRP A 28 6.88 -47.29 15.92
C TRP A 28 6.06 -47.88 17.06
N ILE A 29 5.65 -47.06 18.05
CA ILE A 29 4.77 -47.49 19.14
C ILE A 29 3.45 -48.05 18.59
N GLY A 30 2.85 -47.40 17.60
CA GLY A 30 1.59 -47.83 16.99
C GLY A 30 1.69 -49.20 16.31
N TRP A 31 2.74 -49.44 15.51
CA TRP A 31 2.94 -50.73 14.84
C TRP A 31 3.44 -51.82 15.79
N ASN A 32 4.23 -51.45 16.79
CA ASN A 32 4.85 -52.35 17.77
C ASN A 32 4.06 -52.39 19.08
N TRP A 33 2.76 -52.06 19.04
CA TRP A 33 1.90 -51.93 20.22
C TRP A 33 1.84 -53.22 21.04
N LYS A 34 2.00 -54.39 20.42
CA LYS A 34 2.01 -55.68 21.12
C LYS A 34 3.10 -55.77 22.18
N TYR A 35 4.31 -55.24 21.91
CA TYR A 35 5.39 -55.25 22.89
C TYR A 35 5.03 -54.38 24.10
N PHE A 36 4.46 -53.20 23.86
CA PHE A 36 3.96 -52.34 24.95
C PHE A 36 2.84 -53.02 25.73
N TYR A 37 1.91 -53.66 25.03
CA TYR A 37 0.81 -54.37 25.63
C TYR A 37 1.29 -55.49 26.56
N ILE A 38 2.19 -56.35 26.08
CA ILE A 38 2.77 -57.44 26.88
C ILE A 38 3.60 -56.91 28.05
N THR A 39 4.40 -55.87 27.81
CA THR A 39 5.26 -55.27 28.84
C THR A 39 4.43 -54.70 29.99
N LEU A 40 3.39 -53.93 29.67
CA LEU A 40 2.64 -53.13 30.64
C LEU A 40 1.44 -53.87 31.26
N PHE A 41 0.75 -54.72 30.50
CA PHE A 41 -0.56 -55.24 30.90
C PHE A 41 -0.62 -56.75 31.12
N VAL A 42 0.33 -57.52 30.57
CA VAL A 42 0.32 -58.99 30.72
C VAL A 42 1.21 -59.39 31.89
N SER A 43 0.67 -60.12 32.88
CA SER A 43 1.46 -60.68 33.98
C SER A 43 2.30 -61.88 33.51
N GLU A 44 3.42 -62.15 34.17
CA GLU A 44 4.31 -63.26 33.78
C GLU A 44 3.64 -64.64 33.94
N GLU A 45 2.77 -64.79 34.94
CA GLU A 45 1.98 -66.00 35.17
C GLU A 45 1.04 -66.32 34.01
N ALA A 46 0.58 -65.32 33.26
CA ALA A 46 -0.29 -65.51 32.10
C ALA A 46 0.47 -66.05 30.87
N LEU A 47 1.80 -66.01 30.87
CA LEU A 47 2.67 -66.40 29.75
C LEU A 47 3.09 -67.88 29.82
N ASN A 48 2.15 -68.76 30.21
CA ASN A 48 2.35 -70.20 30.39
C ASN A 48 3.31 -70.82 29.37
N GLY A 49 4.46 -71.33 29.85
CA GLY A 49 5.49 -71.97 29.02
C GLY A 49 6.73 -71.12 28.74
N TYR A 50 6.75 -69.85 29.15
CA TYR A 50 7.92 -68.97 29.01
C TYR A 50 8.48 -68.54 30.37
N ALA A 51 9.81 -68.47 30.48
CA ALA A 51 10.48 -68.16 31.74
C ALA A 51 10.32 -66.69 32.17
N ASN A 52 10.15 -65.78 31.20
CA ASN A 52 9.95 -64.34 31.45
C ASN A 52 9.36 -63.66 30.21
N LYS A 53 8.91 -62.40 30.36
CA LYS A 53 8.35 -61.61 29.24
C LYS A 53 9.30 -61.46 28.05
N PHE A 54 10.61 -61.41 28.30
CA PHE A 54 11.62 -61.25 27.25
C PHE A 54 11.69 -62.48 26.34
N THR A 55 11.69 -63.70 26.91
CA THR A 55 11.67 -64.95 26.15
C THR A 55 10.39 -65.09 25.32
N TYR A 56 9.26 -64.66 25.87
CA TYR A 56 8.00 -64.60 25.12
C TYR A 56 8.10 -63.61 23.95
N MET A 57 8.58 -62.38 24.17
CA MET A 57 8.75 -61.38 23.10
C MET A 57 9.74 -61.84 22.02
N ALA A 58 10.81 -62.54 22.38
CA ALA A 58 11.76 -63.12 21.43
C ALA A 58 11.13 -64.25 20.59
N SER A 59 10.13 -64.94 21.13
CA SER A 59 9.41 -66.00 20.42
C SER A 59 8.31 -65.50 19.48
N ILE A 60 7.86 -64.25 19.65
CA ILE A 60 6.97 -63.61 18.69
C ILE A 60 7.80 -63.42 17.42
N ASP A 61 7.58 -64.28 16.43
CA ASP A 61 8.24 -64.17 15.14
C ASP A 61 7.79 -62.86 14.48
N THR A 62 8.62 -61.84 14.67
CA THR A 62 8.30 -60.49 14.24
C THR A 62 9.04 -60.28 12.96
N ASN A 63 8.27 -60.25 11.88
CA ASN A 63 8.80 -59.92 10.58
C ASN A 63 9.55 -58.57 10.67
N LYS A 64 10.83 -58.56 10.29
CA LYS A 64 11.71 -57.38 10.31
C LYS A 64 11.08 -56.16 9.61
N TYR A 65 10.21 -56.40 8.62
CA TYR A 65 9.47 -55.33 7.94
C TYR A 65 8.48 -54.62 8.87
N ILE A 66 7.76 -55.35 9.73
CA ILE A 66 6.78 -54.79 10.70
C ILE A 66 7.49 -53.98 11.77
N LEU A 67 8.64 -54.46 12.23
CA LEU A 67 9.39 -53.81 13.30
C LEU A 67 9.92 -52.42 12.91
N LEU A 68 10.38 -52.26 11.66
CA LEU A 68 11.14 -51.05 11.27
C LEU A 68 10.63 -50.39 9.98
N VAL A 69 10.32 -51.17 8.93
CA VAL A 69 9.96 -50.62 7.61
C VAL A 69 8.57 -49.98 7.62
N PHE A 70 7.57 -50.62 8.22
CA PHE A 70 6.21 -50.04 8.29
C PHE A 70 6.14 -48.74 9.13
N PRO A 71 6.75 -48.66 10.33
CA PRO A 71 6.88 -47.38 11.06
C PRO A 71 7.57 -46.29 10.25
N LEU A 72 8.66 -46.63 9.54
CA LEU A 72 9.39 -45.68 8.71
C LEU A 72 8.54 -45.17 7.55
N LEU A 73 7.87 -46.08 6.83
CA LEU A 73 7.01 -45.75 5.70
C LEU A 73 5.82 -44.89 6.13
N THR A 74 5.17 -45.26 7.24
CA THR A 74 4.06 -44.47 7.79
C THR A 74 4.52 -43.09 8.28
N THR A 75 5.73 -42.96 8.80
CA THR A 75 6.32 -41.66 9.16
C THR A 75 6.52 -40.77 7.94
N VAL A 76 7.12 -41.31 6.88
CA VAL A 76 7.32 -40.58 5.62
C VAL A 76 5.97 -40.17 5.03
N LEU A 77 5.02 -41.11 4.95
CA LEU A 77 3.68 -40.85 4.45
C LEU A 77 2.97 -39.78 5.28
N TYR A 78 3.04 -39.87 6.60
CA TYR A 78 2.46 -38.89 7.52
C TYR A 78 3.01 -37.48 7.27
N ILE A 79 4.35 -37.34 7.18
CA ILE A 79 4.99 -36.03 6.93
C ILE A 79 4.60 -35.48 5.55
N LEU A 80 4.51 -36.34 4.54
CA LEU A 80 4.08 -35.96 3.19
C LEU A 80 2.61 -35.54 3.14
N LEU A 81 1.73 -36.20 3.90
CA LEU A 81 0.30 -35.88 3.96
C LEU A 81 0.00 -34.66 4.83
N LEU A 82 0.83 -34.36 5.84
CA LEU A 82 0.55 -33.27 6.77
C LEU A 82 0.57 -31.89 6.11
N THR A 83 1.45 -31.70 5.11
CA THR A 83 1.53 -30.45 4.34
C THR A 83 0.24 -30.15 3.54
N PRO A 84 -0.26 -31.04 2.66
CA PRO A 84 -1.52 -30.80 1.95
C PRO A 84 -2.73 -30.77 2.88
N ILE A 85 -2.73 -31.54 3.98
CA ILE A 85 -3.81 -31.47 4.98
C ILE A 85 -3.86 -30.09 5.63
N ASN A 86 -2.72 -29.56 6.10
CA ASN A 86 -2.69 -28.23 6.72
C ASN A 86 -3.10 -27.13 5.74
N TRP A 87 -2.67 -27.23 4.48
CA TRP A 87 -3.09 -26.31 3.43
C TRP A 87 -4.60 -26.39 3.18
N GLY A 88 -5.16 -27.61 3.12
CA GLY A 88 -6.59 -27.84 2.96
C GLY A 88 -7.42 -27.29 4.13
N VAL A 89 -6.99 -27.54 5.37
CA VAL A 89 -7.63 -27.02 6.59
C VAL A 89 -7.61 -25.49 6.61
N ASN A 90 -6.46 -24.88 6.32
CA ASN A 90 -6.36 -23.41 6.28
C ASN A 90 -7.25 -22.81 5.18
N SER A 91 -7.22 -23.39 3.98
CA SER A 91 -8.09 -22.98 2.86
C SER A 91 -9.57 -23.09 3.23
N PHE A 92 -9.96 -24.18 3.90
CA PHE A 92 -11.32 -24.38 4.38
C PHE A 92 -11.72 -23.34 5.42
N VAL A 93 -10.87 -23.11 6.43
CA VAL A 93 -11.12 -22.10 7.47
C VAL A 93 -11.23 -20.69 6.87
N GLU A 94 -10.37 -20.31 5.93
CA GLU A 94 -10.45 -19.03 5.23
C GLU A 94 -11.74 -18.88 4.43
N PHE A 95 -12.17 -19.94 3.75
CA PHE A 95 -13.43 -19.95 3.03
C PHE A 95 -14.61 -19.62 3.96
N PHE A 96 -14.70 -20.26 5.14
CA PHE A 96 -15.75 -19.94 6.11
C PHE A 96 -15.62 -18.55 6.73
N LYS A 97 -14.40 -18.07 6.95
CA LYS A 97 -14.16 -16.70 7.43
C LYS A 97 -14.65 -15.66 6.42
N LEU A 98 -14.40 -15.87 5.13
CA LEU A 98 -14.88 -14.99 4.07
C LEU A 98 -16.40 -14.97 4.00
N GLN A 99 -17.04 -16.14 4.09
CA GLN A 99 -18.50 -16.24 4.14
C GLN A 99 -19.06 -15.45 5.33
N ALA A 100 -18.51 -15.67 6.53
CA ALA A 100 -18.93 -14.96 7.74
C ALA A 100 -18.69 -13.43 7.64
N LYS A 101 -17.58 -13.00 7.03
CA LYS A 101 -17.27 -11.59 6.79
C LYS A 101 -18.29 -10.96 5.83
N ASN A 102 -18.62 -11.63 4.74
CA ASN A 102 -19.61 -11.16 3.77
C ASN A 102 -21.00 -11.06 4.40
N THR A 103 -21.39 -12.02 5.24
CA THR A 103 -22.65 -11.94 5.99
C THR A 103 -22.67 -10.75 6.95
N ARG A 104 -21.56 -10.49 7.66
CA ARG A 104 -21.45 -9.31 8.52
C ARG A 104 -21.52 -8.03 7.72
N ILE A 105 -20.79 -7.90 6.61
CA ILE A 105 -20.86 -6.70 5.75
C ILE A 105 -22.30 -6.46 5.28
N ASN A 106 -22.99 -7.50 4.81
CA ASN A 106 -24.38 -7.39 4.34
C ASN A 106 -25.37 -7.01 5.47
N ILE A 107 -25.14 -7.45 6.71
CA ILE A 107 -25.95 -7.05 7.86
C ILE A 107 -25.64 -5.61 8.26
N TRP A 108 -24.35 -5.24 8.33
CA TRP A 108 -23.92 -3.88 8.65
C TRP A 108 -24.39 -2.87 7.61
N GLU A 109 -24.39 -3.20 6.32
CA GLU A 109 -24.95 -2.35 5.26
C GLU A 109 -26.47 -2.19 5.39
N LYS A 110 -27.18 -3.22 5.84
CA LYS A 110 -28.64 -3.16 6.06
C LYS A 110 -29.02 -2.44 7.35
N GLU A 111 -28.20 -2.52 8.40
CA GLU A 111 -28.45 -1.89 9.70
C GLU A 111 -27.95 -0.44 9.77
N LYS A 112 -26.82 -0.11 9.13
CA LYS A 112 -26.24 1.25 9.14
C LYS A 112 -27.01 2.24 8.26
N PHE A 113 -27.94 1.74 7.46
CA PHE A 113 -28.80 2.54 6.62
C PHE A 113 -30.26 2.17 6.90
N SER A 114 -30.81 2.68 8.01
CA SER A 114 -32.26 2.79 8.11
C SER A 114 -32.77 3.47 6.84
N LYS A 115 -33.77 2.87 6.17
CA LYS A 115 -34.28 3.39 4.89
C LYS A 115 -34.62 4.88 4.95
N ASP A 116 -34.96 5.37 6.13
CA ASP A 116 -35.28 6.78 6.41
C ASP A 116 -34.04 7.69 6.43
N GLU A 117 -32.88 7.19 6.88
CA GLU A 117 -31.62 7.95 6.87
C GLU A 117 -31.07 8.08 5.45
N VAL A 118 -31.11 7.02 4.64
CA VAL A 118 -30.74 7.08 3.21
C VAL A 118 -31.64 8.04 2.45
N ALA A 119 -32.95 8.06 2.77
CA ALA A 119 -33.88 9.01 2.17
C ALA A 119 -33.59 10.46 2.58
N LYS A 120 -33.11 10.69 3.81
CA LYS A 120 -32.66 12.02 4.28
C LYS A 120 -31.36 12.45 3.59
N PHE A 121 -30.34 11.59 3.51
CA PHE A 121 -29.08 11.89 2.81
C PHE A 121 -29.33 12.18 1.32
N ARG A 122 -30.13 11.36 0.63
CA ARG A 122 -30.49 11.64 -0.77
C ARG A 122 -31.22 12.97 -0.97
N LYS A 123 -32.00 13.42 0.03
CA LYS A 123 -32.65 14.74 -0.01
C LYS A 123 -31.67 15.88 0.26
N MET A 124 -30.73 15.68 1.19
CA MET A 124 -29.64 16.64 1.46
C MET A 124 -28.74 16.81 0.24
N ASP A 125 -28.24 15.72 -0.34
CA ASP A 125 -27.40 15.76 -1.55
C ASP A 125 -28.13 16.46 -2.71
N LYS A 126 -29.44 16.17 -2.88
CA LYS A 126 -30.24 16.80 -3.94
C LYS A 126 -30.44 18.31 -3.72
N ASN A 127 -30.50 18.76 -2.48
CA ASN A 127 -30.60 20.18 -2.17
C ASN A 127 -29.25 20.87 -2.35
N GLU A 128 -28.16 20.23 -1.91
CA GLU A 128 -26.80 20.76 -2.09
C GLU A 128 -26.42 20.85 -3.57
N ILE A 129 -26.78 19.85 -4.39
CA ILE A 129 -26.60 19.91 -5.85
C ILE A 129 -27.36 21.10 -6.44
N LYS A 130 -28.59 21.35 -6.01
CA LYS A 130 -29.38 22.51 -6.49
C LYS A 130 -28.77 23.84 -6.08
N GLU A 131 -28.26 23.95 -4.85
CA GLU A 131 -27.57 25.16 -4.39
C GLU A 131 -26.31 25.42 -5.21
N LYS A 132 -25.52 24.37 -5.47
CA LYS A 132 -24.35 24.43 -6.35
C LYS A 132 -24.71 24.81 -7.79
N GLU A 133 -25.81 24.28 -8.34
CA GLU A 133 -26.29 24.63 -9.68
C GLU A 133 -26.68 26.11 -9.77
N ILE A 134 -27.34 26.66 -8.75
CA ILE A 134 -27.67 28.09 -8.67
C ILE A 134 -26.38 28.92 -8.59
N GLU A 135 -25.40 28.50 -7.78
CA GLU A 135 -24.10 29.19 -7.67
C GLU A 135 -23.35 29.20 -9.02
N ILE A 136 -23.37 28.08 -9.76
CA ILE A 136 -22.78 27.98 -11.10
C ILE A 136 -23.48 28.95 -12.05
N GLU A 137 -24.82 29.01 -12.07
CA GLU A 137 -25.57 29.92 -12.94
C GLU A 137 -25.25 31.40 -12.62
N GLU A 138 -25.10 31.75 -11.34
CA GLU A 138 -24.69 33.10 -10.93
C GLU A 138 -23.25 33.43 -11.36
N LEU A 139 -22.33 32.47 -11.24
CA LEU A 139 -20.94 32.63 -11.68
C LEU A 139 -20.86 32.82 -13.19
N GLU A 140 -21.63 32.07 -13.98
CA GLU A 140 -21.71 32.22 -15.44
C GLU A 140 -22.24 33.61 -15.84
N LYS A 141 -23.29 34.11 -15.15
CA LYS A 141 -23.79 35.49 -15.36
C LYS A 141 -22.73 36.54 -15.04
N ARG A 142 -21.92 36.34 -14.00
CA ARG A 142 -20.80 37.26 -13.68
C ARG A 142 -19.69 37.18 -14.72
N PHE A 143 -19.37 35.98 -15.20
CA PHE A 143 -18.34 35.76 -16.21
C PHE A 143 -18.69 36.45 -17.53
N THR A 144 -19.90 36.22 -18.03
CA THR A 144 -20.41 36.88 -19.25
C THR A 144 -20.46 38.41 -19.14
N LYS A 145 -20.76 38.95 -17.96
CA LYS A 145 -20.69 40.40 -17.72
C LYS A 145 -19.25 40.92 -17.80
N LYS A 146 -18.29 40.20 -17.18
CA LYS A 146 -16.87 40.57 -17.24
C LYS A 146 -16.29 40.44 -18.65
N ASP A 147 -16.70 39.42 -19.41
CA ASP A 147 -16.26 39.27 -20.80
C ASP A 147 -16.72 40.44 -21.68
N LYS A 148 -17.95 40.93 -21.48
CA LYS A 148 -18.43 42.15 -22.14
C LYS A 148 -17.58 43.37 -21.76
N GLU A 149 -17.32 43.55 -20.47
CA GLU A 149 -16.49 44.65 -19.98
C GLU A 149 -15.04 44.59 -20.53
N ILE A 150 -14.46 43.39 -20.65
CA ILE A 150 -13.17 43.19 -21.31
C ILE A 150 -13.26 43.55 -22.80
N GLY A 151 -14.34 43.17 -23.48
CA GLY A 151 -14.61 43.57 -24.86
C GLY A 151 -14.63 45.09 -25.04
N ASP A 152 -15.41 45.79 -24.22
CA ASP A 152 -15.55 47.25 -24.24
C ASP A 152 -14.21 47.94 -23.93
N LEU A 153 -13.45 47.43 -22.96
CA LEU A 153 -12.11 47.94 -22.64
C LEU A 153 -11.11 47.72 -23.77
N ASN A 154 -11.14 46.57 -24.44
CA ASN A 154 -10.28 46.29 -25.59
C ASN A 154 -10.59 47.19 -26.78
N GLU A 155 -11.87 47.47 -27.04
CA GLU A 155 -12.28 48.43 -28.07
C GLU A 155 -11.76 49.84 -27.75
N LYS A 156 -11.85 50.25 -26.47
CA LYS A 156 -11.30 51.52 -26.00
C LYS A 156 -9.77 51.59 -26.08
N ILE A 157 -9.08 50.49 -25.77
CA ILE A 157 -7.61 50.40 -25.96
C ILE A 157 -7.28 50.55 -27.45
N GLY A 158 -8.02 49.85 -28.32
CA GLY A 158 -7.82 49.93 -29.77
C GLY A 158 -8.01 51.35 -30.32
N SER A 159 -9.03 52.08 -29.87
CA SER A 159 -9.26 53.46 -30.29
C SER A 159 -8.19 54.42 -29.79
N LEU A 160 -7.77 54.31 -28.52
CA LEU A 160 -6.66 55.10 -27.97
C LEU A 160 -5.33 54.79 -28.65
N GLN A 161 -5.07 53.52 -28.99
CA GLN A 161 -3.88 53.13 -29.75
C GLN A 161 -3.87 53.78 -31.14
N GLY A 162 -5.02 53.78 -31.83
CA GLY A 162 -5.19 54.48 -33.10
C GLY A 162 -4.94 55.98 -32.99
N GLU A 163 -5.42 56.61 -31.91
CA GLU A 163 -5.17 58.03 -31.64
C GLU A 163 -3.67 58.30 -31.39
N ILE A 164 -3.00 57.46 -30.59
CA ILE A 164 -1.55 57.52 -30.38
C ILE A 164 -0.79 57.39 -31.69
N ASP A 165 -1.17 56.46 -32.57
CA ASP A 165 -0.51 56.24 -33.85
C ASP A 165 -0.70 57.44 -34.79
N THR A 166 -1.90 58.04 -34.82
CA THR A 166 -2.13 59.26 -35.60
C THR A 166 -1.30 60.44 -35.07
N LEU A 167 -1.25 60.63 -33.74
CA LEU A 167 -0.42 61.67 -33.10
C LEU A 167 1.07 61.45 -33.36
N ASN A 168 1.54 60.21 -33.29
CA ASN A 168 2.93 59.84 -33.58
C ASN A 168 3.30 60.04 -35.05
N ASN A 169 2.37 59.79 -35.97
CA ASN A 169 2.59 60.06 -37.38
C ASN A 169 2.59 61.57 -37.69
N VAL A 170 1.76 62.35 -37.01
CA VAL A 170 1.74 63.82 -37.11
C VAL A 170 3.02 64.43 -36.49
N SER A 171 3.53 63.89 -35.38
CA SER A 171 4.77 64.36 -34.77
C SER A 171 6.01 63.98 -35.60
N LYS A 172 6.05 62.77 -36.18
CA LYS A 172 7.08 62.34 -37.15
C LYS A 172 7.06 63.17 -38.44
N ALA A 173 5.88 63.52 -38.96
CA ALA A 173 5.75 64.39 -40.13
C ALA A 173 6.21 65.84 -39.87
N LYS A 174 6.24 66.28 -38.60
CA LYS A 174 6.73 67.61 -38.19
C LYS A 174 8.21 67.63 -37.79
N MET A 175 8.87 66.49 -37.66
CA MET A 175 10.31 66.39 -37.36
C MET A 175 11.06 65.70 -38.51
N THR A 176 11.23 66.39 -39.63
CA THR A 176 12.33 66.10 -40.57
C THR A 176 13.61 66.76 -40.05
N ASN A 177 14.35 66.04 -39.22
CA ASN A 177 15.81 66.10 -39.13
C ASN A 177 16.33 64.82 -38.43
N PRO A 178 17.47 64.24 -38.86
CA PRO A 178 17.84 62.89 -38.48
C PRO A 178 18.66 62.89 -37.20
N ILE A 179 18.16 62.28 -36.12
CA ILE A 179 19.01 61.88 -34.98
C ILE A 179 18.64 60.46 -34.51
N ASP A 180 19.67 59.62 -34.66
CA ASP A 180 20.07 58.40 -33.99
C ASP A 180 19.09 57.41 -33.33
N LYS A 181 19.32 56.17 -33.75
CA LYS A 181 18.90 54.92 -33.14
C LYS A 181 19.47 54.81 -31.72
N ASN A 182 18.61 54.64 -30.73
CA ASN A 182 18.98 53.89 -29.53
C ASN A 182 17.85 52.97 -29.08
N LYS A 183 18.15 51.66 -29.16
CA LYS A 183 17.32 50.57 -28.65
C LYS A 183 17.27 50.66 -27.12
N SER A 184 16.10 50.99 -26.57
CA SER A 184 15.79 50.74 -25.17
C SER A 184 15.44 49.26 -24.99
N LYS A 185 16.20 48.58 -24.12
CA LYS A 185 15.89 47.23 -23.62
C LYS A 185 14.88 47.36 -22.49
N ASP A 186 13.76 46.67 -22.66
CA ASP A 186 12.76 46.37 -21.65
C ASP A 186 13.35 45.43 -20.56
N PRO A 187 13.24 45.76 -19.24
CA PRO A 187 13.58 44.83 -18.19
C PRO A 187 12.39 44.60 -17.26
N THR A 188 11.45 43.72 -17.61
CA THR A 188 10.50 43.18 -16.62
C THR A 188 10.11 41.73 -16.86
N LYS A 189 10.83 40.81 -16.19
CA LYS A 189 10.24 39.65 -15.48
C LYS A 189 11.30 38.88 -14.70
N LYS A 190 11.44 39.18 -13.41
CA LYS A 190 12.02 38.26 -12.43
C LYS A 190 11.32 38.46 -11.08
N ILE A 191 10.24 37.73 -10.90
CA ILE A 191 9.54 37.44 -9.63
C ILE A 191 9.01 36.02 -9.93
N ILE A 192 9.36 34.93 -9.24
CA ILE A 192 9.43 34.64 -7.82
C ILE A 192 10.38 33.44 -7.69
N ASP A 193 11.45 33.56 -6.90
CA ASP A 193 12.11 32.40 -6.27
C ASP A 193 12.42 32.86 -4.84
N SER A 194 11.40 32.84 -3.99
CA SER A 194 11.61 33.06 -2.57
C SER A 194 12.26 31.81 -1.98
N ASP A 195 13.46 32.02 -1.45
CA ASP A 195 14.32 31.12 -0.67
C ASP A 195 13.59 29.99 0.06
N PHE A 196 13.73 28.78 -0.47
CA PHE A 196 13.47 27.54 0.26
C PHE A 196 14.79 26.78 0.39
N ASN A 197 15.44 26.86 1.55
CA ASN A 197 16.73 26.19 1.80
C ASN A 197 16.53 24.68 1.99
N THR A 198 16.38 23.99 0.86
CA THR A 198 15.90 22.60 0.78
C THR A 198 16.86 21.60 1.42
N ASP A 199 18.14 21.95 1.51
CA ASP A 199 19.20 21.04 1.95
C ASP A 199 19.24 20.92 3.48
N GLU A 200 18.94 22.00 4.21
CA GLU A 200 18.82 21.98 5.68
C GLU A 200 17.61 21.14 6.13
N GLU A 201 16.51 21.19 5.37
CA GLU A 201 15.32 20.39 5.65
C GLU A 201 15.52 18.90 5.35
N ILE A 202 16.28 18.56 4.30
CA ILE A 202 16.67 17.17 4.03
C ILE A 202 17.51 16.62 5.19
N ALA A 203 18.47 17.41 5.70
CA ALA A 203 19.27 17.01 6.86
C ALA A 203 18.43 16.84 8.13
N LYS A 204 17.44 17.70 8.37
CA LYS A 204 16.47 17.55 9.47
C LYS A 204 15.63 16.28 9.28
N PHE A 205 15.13 16.03 8.07
CA PHE A 205 14.34 14.84 7.76
C PHE A 205 15.12 13.54 7.97
N LEU A 206 16.37 13.48 7.52
CA LEU A 206 17.27 12.34 7.73
C LEU A 206 17.52 12.06 9.22
N LYS A 207 17.57 13.10 10.06
CA LYS A 207 17.61 12.95 11.53
C LYS A 207 16.34 12.33 12.12
N PHE A 208 15.18 12.48 11.47
CA PHE A 208 13.94 11.82 11.88
C PHE A 208 13.86 10.37 11.36
N SER A 209 14.47 10.06 10.22
CA SER A 209 14.34 8.76 9.54
C SER A 209 15.32 7.67 10.00
N TYR A 210 16.11 7.89 11.06
CA TYR A 210 17.09 6.92 11.61
C TYR A 210 16.52 5.54 12.01
N PHE A 211 15.22 5.30 11.86
CA PHE A 211 14.56 4.05 12.23
C PHE A 211 14.43 3.01 11.10
N THR A 212 14.77 3.32 9.84
CA THR A 212 14.63 2.32 8.75
C THR A 212 15.81 2.36 7.78
N LYS A 213 16.56 1.27 7.68
CA LYS A 213 17.65 1.04 6.69
C LYS A 213 17.15 0.85 5.25
N GLU A 214 15.86 1.00 5.00
CA GLU A 214 15.28 0.85 3.65
C GLU A 214 15.12 2.21 2.96
N PRO A 215 15.33 2.30 1.64
CA PRO A 215 15.16 3.52 0.85
C PRO A 215 13.68 3.89 0.62
N THR A 216 12.75 3.22 1.28
CA THR A 216 11.33 3.54 1.24
C THR A 216 11.04 4.60 2.29
N LEU A 217 10.38 5.70 1.90
CA LEU A 217 9.93 6.71 2.86
C LEU A 217 9.03 6.00 3.91
N PRO A 218 9.43 5.93 5.18
CA PRO A 218 8.74 5.11 6.16
C PRO A 218 7.29 5.61 6.31
N ASN A 219 6.35 4.68 6.20
CA ASN A 219 4.91 4.89 6.42
C ASN A 219 4.15 5.73 5.38
N ILE A 220 4.70 5.95 4.18
CA ILE A 220 3.95 6.51 3.06
C ILE A 220 3.59 5.39 2.09
N TYR A 221 2.30 5.03 2.04
CA TYR A 221 1.81 4.17 0.96
C TYR A 221 1.39 5.05 -0.20
N TYR A 222 2.07 4.89 -1.32
CA TYR A 222 1.75 5.56 -2.57
C TYR A 222 0.64 4.80 -3.28
N TYR A 223 -0.42 5.50 -3.65
CA TYR A 223 -1.38 4.98 -4.63
C TYR A 223 -0.92 5.43 -6.02
N ASP A 224 -0.32 4.50 -6.76
CA ASP A 224 0.10 4.73 -8.14
C ASP A 224 -1.13 4.92 -9.03
N LYS A 225 -1.24 6.08 -9.70
CA LYS A 225 -2.00 6.19 -10.94
C LYS A 225 -0.99 6.02 -12.07
N LEU A 226 -1.01 4.86 -12.73
CA LEU A 226 -0.15 4.58 -13.89
C LEU A 226 -0.52 5.52 -15.03
N VAL A 227 0.30 6.54 -15.24
CA VAL A 227 0.43 7.28 -16.50
C VAL A 227 1.90 7.15 -16.91
N ASN A 228 2.12 6.54 -18.09
CA ASN A 228 3.40 6.15 -18.69
C ASN A 228 4.66 6.89 -18.19
N ASP A 229 5.65 6.10 -17.76
CA ASP A 229 7.09 6.39 -17.52
C ASP A 229 7.49 7.61 -16.66
N ASN A 230 6.55 8.41 -16.21
CA ASN A 230 6.71 9.41 -15.17
C ASN A 230 5.69 9.12 -14.07
N LYS A 231 6.08 8.33 -13.06
CA LYS A 231 5.23 8.10 -11.89
C LYS A 231 4.95 9.43 -11.18
N ILE A 232 3.79 10.01 -11.45
CA ILE A 232 3.25 11.14 -10.70
C ILE A 232 2.41 10.53 -9.58
N PHE A 233 2.90 10.67 -8.36
CA PHE A 233 2.15 10.25 -7.18
C PHE A 233 1.10 11.33 -6.88
N ASP A 234 -0.19 11.00 -7.01
CA ASP A 234 -1.27 11.96 -6.73
C ASP A 234 -1.66 11.96 -5.24
N PHE A 235 -1.58 10.80 -4.57
CA PHE A 235 -2.04 10.61 -3.20
C PHE A 235 -1.09 9.77 -2.36
N ALA A 236 -0.98 10.15 -1.08
CA ALA A 236 -0.25 9.44 -0.06
C ALA A 236 -1.17 9.10 1.11
N LEU A 237 -1.16 7.83 1.55
CA LEU A 237 -1.74 7.44 2.83
C LEU A 237 -0.70 7.70 3.92
N LEU A 238 -1.05 8.55 4.88
CA LEU A 238 -0.21 8.87 6.04
C LEU A 238 -0.72 8.08 7.24
N LYS A 239 -0.05 6.97 7.57
CA LYS A 239 -0.44 6.16 8.74
C LYS A 239 -0.27 6.97 10.03
N ARG A 240 -1.12 6.72 11.04
CA ARG A 240 -1.30 7.49 12.30
C ARG A 240 -0.06 7.77 13.19
N HIS A 241 1.17 7.41 12.81
CA HIS A 241 2.37 7.68 13.62
C HIS A 241 2.99 9.10 13.41
N THR A 242 2.39 10.05 14.13
CA THR A 242 2.91 11.12 15.04
C THR A 242 4.19 11.96 14.86
N GLN A 243 5.04 11.88 13.83
CA GLN A 243 6.07 12.96 13.64
C GLN A 243 6.37 13.25 12.17
N VAL A 244 6.46 12.20 11.37
CA VAL A 244 6.66 12.29 9.93
C VAL A 244 5.48 13.00 9.27
N ARG A 245 4.25 12.63 9.65
CA ARG A 245 3.02 13.30 9.20
C ARG A 245 3.06 14.80 9.48
N ASP A 246 3.41 15.19 10.70
CA ASP A 246 3.45 16.59 11.11
C ASP A 246 4.55 17.37 10.38
N PHE A 247 5.69 16.74 10.11
CA PHE A 247 6.74 17.31 9.26
C PHE A 247 6.23 17.58 7.84
N PHE A 248 5.55 16.63 7.21
CA PHE A 248 5.01 16.81 5.86
C PHE A 248 3.92 17.88 5.79
N ILE A 249 3.04 17.94 6.80
CA ILE A 249 1.99 18.98 6.89
C ILE A 249 2.61 20.36 7.13
N LYS A 250 3.50 20.48 8.14
CA LYS A 250 4.12 21.76 8.51
C LYS A 250 4.90 22.38 7.36
N ASN A 251 5.57 21.56 6.55
CA ASN A 251 6.34 22.04 5.40
C ASN A 251 5.53 22.17 4.11
N GLN A 252 4.20 21.97 4.15
CA GLN A 252 3.29 22.06 3.00
C GLN A 252 3.66 21.10 1.86
N PHE A 253 4.22 19.95 2.20
CA PHE A 253 4.50 18.89 1.24
C PHE A 253 3.24 18.09 0.89
N VAL A 254 2.25 18.11 1.77
CA VAL A 254 0.98 17.40 1.58
C VAL A 254 -0.20 18.30 1.94
N LEU A 255 -1.31 18.15 1.22
CA LEU A 255 -2.60 18.78 1.53
C LEU A 255 -3.54 17.70 2.07
N LEU A 256 -3.93 17.82 3.34
CA LEU A 256 -4.86 16.87 3.96
C LEU A 256 -6.24 16.96 3.28
N LEU A 257 -6.81 15.80 2.98
CA LEU A 257 -8.21 15.67 2.58
C LEU A 257 -9.10 15.57 3.83
N GLU A 258 -10.41 15.76 3.67
CA GLU A 258 -11.39 15.92 4.76
C GLU A 258 -11.32 14.81 5.83
N ASP A 259 -10.99 13.59 5.44
CA ASP A 259 -10.90 12.44 6.35
C ASP A 259 -9.60 12.38 7.17
N GLY A 260 -8.63 13.27 6.90
CA GLY A 260 -7.36 13.38 7.62
C GLY A 260 -6.37 12.22 7.43
N GLU A 261 -6.79 11.10 6.83
CA GLU A 261 -5.97 9.91 6.57
C GLU A 261 -5.27 9.95 5.19
N TYR A 262 -5.89 10.65 4.23
CA TYR A 262 -5.36 10.83 2.88
C TYR A 262 -4.83 12.25 2.69
N ALA A 263 -3.75 12.37 1.93
CA ALA A 263 -3.24 13.67 1.55
C ALA A 263 -2.83 13.71 0.07
N LYS A 264 -3.15 14.82 -0.59
CA LYS A 264 -2.68 15.14 -1.95
C LYS A 264 -1.25 15.66 -1.86
N LEU A 265 -0.36 15.13 -2.70
CA LEU A 265 1.04 15.57 -2.75
C LEU A 265 1.15 16.92 -3.46
N THR A 266 2.00 17.82 -2.95
CA THR A 266 2.25 19.12 -3.59
C THR A 266 3.46 19.07 -4.54
N GLU A 267 3.60 20.05 -5.43
CA GLU A 267 4.79 20.20 -6.27
C GLU A 267 6.08 20.37 -5.44
N LYS A 268 5.92 20.95 -4.25
CA LYS A 268 6.97 21.11 -3.26
C LYS A 268 7.49 19.76 -2.76
N PHE A 269 6.60 18.79 -2.54
CA PHE A 269 6.99 17.41 -2.21
C PHE A 269 7.74 16.73 -3.35
N LEU A 270 7.29 16.88 -4.59
CA LEU A 270 7.98 16.30 -5.75
C LEU A 270 9.43 16.82 -5.87
N SER A 271 9.61 18.12 -5.62
CA SER A 271 10.93 18.76 -5.64
C SER A 271 11.82 18.25 -4.50
N PHE A 272 11.27 18.12 -3.29
CA PHE A 272 11.96 17.50 -2.16
C PHE A 272 12.34 16.03 -2.44
N TYR A 273 11.41 15.22 -2.95
CA TYR A 273 11.60 13.80 -3.21
C TYR A 273 12.69 13.54 -4.24
N LYS A 274 12.73 14.32 -5.33
CA LYS A 274 13.79 14.25 -6.35
C LYS A 274 15.18 14.51 -5.75
N ARG A 275 15.30 15.50 -4.85
CA ARG A 275 16.57 15.82 -4.17
C ARG A 275 16.95 14.75 -3.15
N TYR A 276 16.00 14.29 -2.34
CA TYR A 276 16.20 13.20 -1.38
C TYR A 276 16.72 11.93 -2.06
N TYR A 277 16.11 11.53 -3.18
CA TYR A 277 16.55 10.35 -3.94
C TYR A 277 17.94 10.53 -4.57
N LYS A 278 18.28 11.75 -5.00
CA LYS A 278 19.63 12.07 -5.47
C LYS A 278 20.65 11.95 -4.34
N TYR A 279 20.33 12.45 -3.15
CA TYR A 279 21.17 12.38 -1.95
C TYR A 279 21.49 10.92 -1.57
N LEU A 280 20.47 10.05 -1.53
CA LEU A 280 20.63 8.61 -1.24
C LEU A 280 21.49 7.85 -2.26
N LYS A 281 21.70 8.38 -3.47
CA LYS A 281 22.55 7.75 -4.50
C LYS A 281 24.00 8.21 -4.45
N THR A 282 24.27 9.33 -3.78
CA THR A 282 25.60 9.93 -3.66
C THR A 282 26.34 9.54 -2.38
N GLU A 283 25.63 9.04 -1.38
CA GLU A 283 26.18 8.36 -0.19
C GLU A 283 26.18 6.83 -0.38
#